data_AF-A0A1I4WPK6-F1
#
_entry.id   AF-A0A1I4WPK6-F1
#
_cell.length_a   1.000
_cell.length_b   1.000
_cell.length_c   1.000
_cell.angle_alpha   90.00
_cell.angle_beta   90.00
_cell.angle_gamma   90.00
#
_symmetry.space_group_name_H-M   'P 1'
#
loop_
_entity.id
_entity.type
_entity.pdbx_description
1 polymer ?
#
loop_
_entity_poly.entity_id
_entity_poly.type
_entity_poly.pdbx_seq_one_letter_code
_entity_poly.pdbx_strand_id
1 'polypeptide(L)' 'MKNLKKLNRGNLKSINGGNGCFENCPPGPYGPGPDYPRTCDDFHALPECCKLRVKVDYLCSGPL' A
#
# COMPACT_ATOMS: atom_id res chain seq x y z
N MET A 1 -35.08 -1.82 -10.99
CA MET A 1 -34.27 -0.87 -10.21
C MET A 1 -33.91 -1.51 -8.88
N LYS A 2 -32.62 -1.68 -8.55
CA LYS A 2 -32.22 -2.28 -7.27
C LYS A 2 -32.49 -1.27 -6.15
N ASN A 3 -33.26 -1.66 -5.12
CA ASN A 3 -33.50 -0.84 -3.93
C ASN A 3 -32.17 -0.58 -3.21
N LEU A 4 -31.52 0.54 -3.50
CA LEU A 4 -30.35 1.00 -2.76
C LEU A 4 -30.82 1.42 -1.37
N LYS A 5 -30.64 0.52 -0.39
CA LYS A 5 -30.90 0.84 1.02
C LYS A 5 -30.05 2.03 1.39
N LYS A 6 -30.70 3.14 1.77
CA LYS A 6 -30.05 4.38 2.17
C LYS A 6 -29.14 4.08 3.37
N LEU A 7 -27.83 4.12 3.17
CA LEU A 7 -26.87 3.90 4.24
C LEU A 7 -26.98 5.05 5.24
N ASN A 8 -27.27 4.74 6.50
CA ASN A 8 -27.24 5.73 7.58
C ASN A 8 -25.78 6.18 7.79
N ARG A 9 -25.57 7.46 8.10
CA ARG A 9 -24.27 8.07 8.43
C ARG A 9 -23.51 7.29 9.52
N GLY A 10 -24.22 6.69 10.48
CA GLY A 10 -23.62 5.80 11.49
C GLY A 10 -23.02 4.52 10.89
N ASN A 11 -23.74 3.89 9.95
CA ASN A 11 -23.26 2.70 9.24
C ASN A 11 -22.13 3.04 8.27
N LEU A 12 -22.11 4.27 7.73
CA LEU A 12 -21.00 4.75 6.89
C LEU A 12 -19.68 4.82 7.65
N LYS A 13 -19.70 5.17 8.94
CA LYS A 13 -18.49 5.19 9.78
C LYS A 13 -17.93 3.81 10.07
N SER A 14 -18.79 2.79 10.11
CA SER A 14 -18.41 1.39 10.33
C SER A 14 -17.94 0.71 9.04
N ILE A 15 -18.22 1.31 7.89
CA ILE A 15 -17.62 0.92 6.62
C ILE A 15 -16.19 1.45 6.61
N ASN A 16 -15.25 0.61 7.06
CA ASN A 16 -13.83 0.86 6.86
C ASN A 16 -13.55 0.81 5.36
N GLY A 17 -13.45 1.99 4.73
CA GLY A 17 -13.05 2.12 3.34
C GLY A 17 -11.64 1.57 3.16
N GLY A 18 -11.51 0.53 2.31
CA GLY A 18 -10.25 0.05 1.75
C GLY A 18 -9.08 -0.17 2.72
N ASN A 19 -9.01 -1.38 3.30
CA ASN A 19 -7.78 -2.04 3.77
C ASN A 19 -6.91 -1.28 4.81
N GLY A 20 -6.81 -1.78 6.03
CA GLY A 20 -5.99 -1.23 7.13
C GLY A 20 -4.47 -1.16 6.90
N CYS A 21 -3.99 -1.30 5.66
CA CYS A 21 -2.59 -1.11 5.31
C CYS A 21 -2.19 0.36 5.13
N PHE A 22 -3.15 1.30 5.03
CA PHE A 22 -2.83 2.71 4.76
C PHE A 22 -1.97 3.38 5.84
N GLU A 23 -2.14 3.02 7.11
CA GLU A 23 -1.57 3.79 8.21
C GLU A 23 -0.16 3.34 8.61
N ASN A 24 0.28 2.14 8.20
CA ASN A 24 1.48 1.51 8.76
C ASN A 24 2.50 1.00 7.73
N CYS A 25 2.38 1.36 6.45
CA CYS A 25 3.38 0.95 5.47
C CYS A 25 4.71 1.70 5.71
N PRO A 26 5.86 1.00 5.73
CA PRO A 26 7.14 1.66 5.94
C PRO A 26 7.45 2.59 4.76
N PRO A 27 7.86 3.84 5.02
CA PRO A 27 8.12 4.83 3.98
C PRO A 27 9.30 4.39 3.09
N GLY A 28 9.19 4.69 1.79
CA GLY A 28 10.30 4.55 0.84
C GLY A 28 11.15 5.83 0.73
N PRO A 29 12.02 5.95 -0.28
CA PRO A 29 12.12 5.09 -1.46
C PRO A 29 12.94 3.80 -1.25
N TYR A 30 12.62 2.76 -2.00
CA TYR A 30 13.33 1.48 -2.02
C TYR A 30 14.16 1.38 -3.30
N GLY A 31 15.41 0.97 -3.22
CA GLY A 31 16.27 0.89 -4.38
C GLY A 31 17.66 0.30 -4.09
N PRO A 32 18.47 0.08 -5.13
CA PRO A 32 19.82 -0.41 -4.98
C PRO A 32 20.82 0.74 -4.70
N GLY A 33 21.78 0.49 -3.82
CA GLY A 33 22.90 1.41 -3.58
C GLY A 33 22.67 2.41 -2.45
N PRO A 34 23.66 3.30 -2.22
CA PRO A 34 23.73 4.15 -1.02
C PRO A 34 22.72 5.32 -1.02
N ASP A 35 22.14 5.65 -2.17
CA ASP A 35 21.20 6.76 -2.33
C ASP A 35 19.78 6.42 -1.86
N TYR A 36 19.52 5.14 -1.58
CA TYR A 36 18.23 4.64 -1.12
C TYR A 36 18.25 4.34 0.38
N PRO A 37 17.26 4.83 1.16
CA PRO A 37 17.16 4.52 2.58
C PRO A 37 16.75 3.08 2.87
N ARG A 38 16.27 2.35 1.84
CA ARG A 38 15.78 0.97 1.93
C ARG A 38 16.21 0.18 0.70
N THR A 39 16.47 -1.11 0.91
CA THR A 39 16.94 -2.02 -0.14
C THR A 39 15.79 -2.57 -0.98
N CYS A 40 16.10 -3.18 -2.13
CA CYS A 40 15.10 -3.95 -2.88
C CYS A 40 14.55 -5.14 -2.07
N ASP A 41 15.38 -5.77 -1.23
CA ASP A 41 14.94 -6.87 -0.36
C ASP A 41 13.89 -6.42 0.66
N ASP A 42 14.07 -5.23 1.23
CA ASP A 42 13.07 -4.61 2.11
C ASP A 42 11.74 -4.39 1.37
N PHE A 43 11.78 -4.02 0.08
CA PHE A 43 10.59 -3.86 -0.75
C PHE A 43 9.89 -5.21 -0.99
N HIS A 44 10.64 -6.27 -1.29
CA HIS A 44 10.08 -7.60 -1.52
C HIS A 44 9.47 -8.21 -0.25
N ALA A 45 10.01 -7.87 0.92
CA ALA A 45 9.48 -8.26 2.23
C ALA A 45 8.18 -7.52 2.62
N LEU A 46 7.81 -6.44 1.93
CA LEU A 46 6.57 -5.73 2.22
C LEU A 46 5.34 -6.61 1.93
N PRO A 47 4.26 -6.45 2.72
CA PRO A 47 2.96 -6.93 2.31
C PRO A 47 2.55 -6.33 0.95
N GLU A 48 1.84 -7.08 0.12
CA GLU A 48 1.38 -6.64 -1.21
C GLU A 48 0.62 -5.29 -1.16
N CYS A 49 -0.14 -5.08 -0.09
CA CYS A 49 -0.86 -3.82 0.09
C CYS A 49 0.07 -2.60 0.26
N CYS A 50 1.29 -2.79 0.77
CA CYS A 50 2.29 -1.74 0.91
C CYS A 50 3.13 -1.57 -0.35
N LYS A 51 3.42 -2.65 -1.09
CA LYS A 51 4.15 -2.58 -2.36
C LYS A 51 3.49 -1.64 -3.37
N LEU A 52 2.16 -1.61 -3.42
CA LEU A 52 1.37 -0.72 -4.29
C LEU A 52 1.43 0.77 -3.88
N ARG A 53 2.03 1.11 -2.74
CA ARG A 53 1.94 2.44 -2.11
C ARG A 53 3.27 3.11 -1.83
N VAL A 54 4.37 2.39 -1.94
CA VAL A 54 5.72 2.92 -1.70
C VAL A 54 6.39 3.27 -3.03
N LYS A 55 7.28 4.26 -3.01
CA LYS A 55 8.16 4.54 -4.14
C LYS A 55 9.25 3.48 -4.20
N VAL A 56 9.44 2.86 -5.35
CA VAL A 56 10.45 1.84 -5.58
C VAL A 56 11.18 2.13 -6.89
N ASP A 57 12.48 1.89 -6.91
CA ASP A 57 13.29 1.95 -8.13
C ASP A 57 12.88 0.82 -9.09
N TYR A 58 12.91 1.09 -10.39
CA TYR A 58 12.54 0.12 -11.41
C TYR A 58 13.37 -1.18 -11.32
N LEU A 59 14.62 -1.08 -10.86
CA LEU A 59 15.52 -2.22 -10.65
C LEU A 59 15.02 -3.21 -9.59
N CYS A 60 14.17 -2.79 -8.65
CA CYS A 60 13.55 -3.70 -7.69
C CYS A 60 12.20 -4.27 -8.17
N SER A 61 11.69 -3.84 -9.32
CA SER A 61 10.37 -4.22 -9.86
C SER A 61 10.43 -5.03 -11.16
N GLY A 62 11.64 -5.29 -11.69
CA GLY A 62 11.86 -6.08 -12.90
C GLY A 62 11.95 -7.59 -12.65
N PRO A 63 11.83 -8.43 -13.69
CA PRO A 63 12.19 -9.84 -13.59
C PRO A 63 13.69 -9.97 -13.27
N LEU A 64 14.00 -10.80 -12.28
CA LEU A 64 15.38 -11.22 -11.94
C LEU A 64 16.10 -11.82 -13.15
#